data_AF-A4J376-F1
#
_entry.id   AF-A4J376-F1
#
_cell.length_a   1.000
_cell.length_b   1.000
_cell.length_c   1.000
_cell.angle_alpha   90.00
_cell.angle_beta   90.00
_cell.angle_gamma   90.00
#
_symmetry.space_group_name_H-M   'P 1'
#
loop_
_entity.id
_entity.type
_entity.pdbx_description
1 polymer ?
#
loop_
_entity_poly.entity_id
_entity_poly.type
_entity_poly.pdbx_seq_one_letter_code
_entity_poly.pdbx_strand_id
1 'polypeptide(L)'
;MEQIKLYKLYNKELGEVLRTRNIDQLIEFCNKWATKIELQYLAELKNQPRDFAELVMHQMILAKKDMPEEIKQESEEWIKKYRLAKYGSTNPLTELAREMTLVAKENPIIEDTFEMPHSRHWVDLPSGLRLCFTLKRLPDEIPFWHLSMSKEQGGILQEEIDNCVDAFFDKEREIDHQSGTINNGVLHFFQDAE
;
A
#
# COMPACT_ATOMS: atom_id res chain seq x y z
N MET A 1 1.68 -11.04 34.07
CA MET A 1 0.47 -11.90 34.14
C MET A 1 -0.82 -11.16 33.80
N GLU A 2 -1.00 -9.91 34.23
CA GLU A 2 -2.26 -9.16 34.07
C GLU A 2 -2.53 -8.76 32.61
N GLN A 3 -1.52 -8.27 31.88
CA GLN A 3 -1.63 -7.98 30.44
C GLN A 3 -2.05 -9.20 29.61
N ILE A 4 -1.53 -10.39 29.90
CA ILE A 4 -1.90 -11.63 29.19
C ILE A 4 -3.39 -11.94 29.38
N LYS A 5 -3.94 -11.69 30.57
CA LYS A 5 -5.39 -11.86 30.83
C LYS A 5 -6.21 -10.82 30.06
N LEU A 6 -5.76 -9.57 30.03
CA LEU A 6 -6.36 -8.49 29.25
C LEU A 6 -6.39 -8.82 27.75
N TYR A 7 -5.29 -9.28 27.16
CA TYR A 7 -5.24 -9.67 25.75
C TYR A 7 -6.12 -10.88 25.41
N LYS A 8 -6.26 -11.85 26.33
CA LYS A 8 -7.21 -12.96 26.15
C LYS A 8 -8.65 -12.47 26.14
N LEU A 9 -9.00 -11.55 27.05
CA LEU A 9 -10.33 -10.95 27.10
C LEU A 9 -10.60 -10.10 25.86
N TYR A 10 -9.65 -9.27 25.44
CA TYR A 10 -9.71 -8.49 24.20
C TYR A 10 -10.00 -9.38 22.99
N ASN A 11 -9.22 -10.45 22.80
CA ASN A 11 -9.37 -11.34 21.64
C ASN A 11 -10.71 -12.08 21.62
N LYS A 12 -11.24 -12.38 22.81
CA LYS A 12 -12.56 -12.99 22.96
C LYS A 12 -13.66 -12.00 22.57
N GLU A 13 -13.68 -10.83 23.22
CA GLU A 13 -14.69 -9.79 22.96
C GLU A 13 -14.64 -9.30 21.51
N LEU A 14 -13.44 -9.12 20.92
CA LEU A 14 -13.28 -8.77 19.51
C LEU A 14 -13.98 -9.80 18.62
N GLY A 15 -13.85 -11.09 18.93
CA GLY A 15 -14.53 -12.13 18.16
C GLY A 15 -16.04 -12.10 18.26
N GLU A 16 -16.58 -11.73 19.41
CA GLU A 16 -18.02 -11.55 19.58
C GLU A 16 -18.51 -10.36 18.75
N VAL A 17 -17.79 -9.24 18.80
CA VAL A 17 -18.10 -8.02 18.03
C VAL A 17 -17.99 -8.25 16.53
N LEU A 18 -16.90 -8.84 16.04
CA LEU A 18 -16.72 -9.05 14.60
C LEU A 18 -17.79 -9.98 13.99
N ARG A 19 -18.34 -10.92 14.77
CA ARG A 19 -19.43 -11.80 14.32
C ARG A 19 -20.75 -11.06 14.14
N THR A 20 -20.98 -9.96 14.84
CA THR A 20 -22.20 -9.16 14.66
C THR A 20 -22.15 -8.31 13.40
N ARG A 21 -20.95 -8.06 12.86
CA ARG A 21 -20.71 -7.15 11.73
C ARG A 21 -21.31 -5.76 11.92
N ASN A 22 -21.48 -5.34 13.18
CA ASN A 22 -22.05 -4.05 13.52
C ASN A 22 -20.91 -3.04 13.74
N ILE A 23 -20.81 -2.06 12.84
CA ILE A 23 -19.79 -1.01 12.88
C ILE A 23 -19.84 -0.18 14.15
N ASP A 24 -21.04 0.11 14.65
CA ASP A 24 -21.20 0.91 15.85
C ASP A 24 -20.68 0.15 17.09
N GLN A 25 -20.91 -1.18 17.14
CA GLN A 25 -20.31 -2.06 18.16
C GLN A 25 -18.78 -2.17 18.02
N LEU A 26 -18.24 -2.17 16.80
CA LEU A 26 -16.79 -2.14 16.58
C LEU A 26 -16.18 -0.83 17.09
N ILE A 27 -16.81 0.31 16.80
CA ILE A 27 -16.36 1.63 17.28
C ILE A 27 -16.40 1.69 18.81
N GLU A 28 -17.48 1.22 19.44
CA GLU A 28 -17.58 1.13 20.90
C GLU A 28 -16.48 0.24 21.49
N PHE A 29 -16.25 -0.93 20.89
CA PHE A 29 -15.20 -1.86 21.28
C PHE A 29 -13.81 -1.22 21.17
N CYS A 30 -13.47 -0.61 20.04
CA CYS A 30 -12.19 0.04 19.80
C CYS A 30 -11.94 1.18 20.80
N ASN A 31 -12.94 2.01 21.08
CA ASN A 31 -12.84 3.06 22.10
C ASN A 31 -12.64 2.51 23.51
N LYS A 32 -13.42 1.48 23.89
CA LYS A 32 -13.30 0.80 25.20
C LYS A 32 -11.89 0.25 25.40
N TRP A 33 -11.29 -0.31 24.35
CA TRP A 33 -9.99 -0.99 24.45
C TRP A 33 -8.79 -0.09 24.20
N ALA A 34 -8.90 0.99 23.42
CA ALA A 34 -7.81 1.93 23.19
C ALA A 34 -7.17 2.44 24.49
N THR A 35 -7.98 2.66 25.54
CA THR A 35 -7.52 3.08 26.86
C THR A 35 -6.97 1.94 27.73
N LYS A 36 -7.44 0.69 27.52
CA LYS A 36 -7.08 -0.48 28.34
C LYS A 36 -5.82 -1.20 27.88
N ILE A 37 -5.51 -1.12 26.60
CA ILE A 37 -4.33 -1.75 25.98
C ILE A 37 -3.39 -0.73 25.32
N GLU A 38 -3.59 0.56 25.60
CA GLU A 38 -2.74 1.68 25.14
C GLU A 38 -2.57 1.78 23.62
N LEU A 39 -3.52 1.24 22.85
CA LEU A 39 -3.54 1.34 21.39
C LEU A 39 -4.33 2.58 20.97
N GLN A 40 -3.71 3.75 21.09
CA GLN A 40 -4.34 5.05 20.84
C GLN A 40 -4.97 5.16 19.45
N TYR A 41 -4.37 4.52 18.43
CA TYR A 41 -4.90 4.51 17.06
C TYR A 41 -6.29 3.85 16.95
N LEU A 42 -6.67 2.97 17.88
CA LEU A 42 -8.03 2.37 17.89
C LEU A 42 -9.10 3.40 18.28
N ALA A 43 -8.77 4.41 19.09
CA ALA A 43 -9.74 5.43 19.53
C ALA A 43 -10.15 6.38 18.39
N GLU A 44 -9.34 6.48 17.34
CA GLU A 44 -9.58 7.39 16.22
C GLU A 44 -10.60 6.84 15.23
N LEU A 45 -10.93 5.54 15.27
CA LEU A 45 -11.86 4.90 14.34
C LEU A 45 -13.24 5.59 14.30
N LYS A 46 -13.70 6.14 15.44
CA LYS A 46 -14.96 6.88 15.54
C LYS A 46 -15.00 8.17 14.71
N ASN A 47 -13.83 8.74 14.41
CA ASN A 47 -13.69 9.99 13.66
C ASN A 47 -13.50 9.71 12.15
N GLN A 48 -13.42 8.45 11.76
CA GLN A 48 -13.23 8.05 10.37
C GLN A 48 -14.58 7.92 9.65
N PRO A 49 -14.59 8.06 8.31
CA PRO A 49 -15.74 7.71 7.50
C PRO A 49 -16.26 6.29 7.77
N ARG A 50 -17.58 6.08 7.74
CA ARG A 50 -18.21 4.79 8.07
C ARG A 50 -17.71 3.65 7.17
N ASP A 51 -17.49 3.95 5.90
CA ASP A 51 -17.00 3.01 4.89
C ASP A 51 -15.54 2.58 5.18
N PHE A 52 -14.73 3.46 5.76
CA PHE A 52 -13.40 3.12 6.25
C PHE A 52 -13.46 2.22 7.50
N ALA A 53 -14.37 2.51 8.44
CA ALA A 53 -14.58 1.66 9.61
C ALA A 53 -15.07 0.25 9.22
N GLU A 54 -15.88 0.14 8.17
CA GLU A 54 -16.33 -1.13 7.59
C GLU A 54 -15.19 -1.89 6.91
N LEU A 55 -14.31 -1.22 6.17
CA LEU A 55 -13.08 -1.83 5.66
C LEU A 55 -12.22 -2.42 6.79
N VAL A 56 -11.99 -1.66 7.86
CA VAL A 56 -11.20 -2.10 9.02
C VAL A 56 -11.84 -3.33 9.66
N MET A 57 -13.17 -3.36 9.80
CA MET A 57 -13.91 -4.51 10.31
C MET A 57 -13.63 -5.77 9.48
N HIS A 58 -13.79 -5.68 8.16
CA HIS A 58 -13.57 -6.82 7.27
C HIS A 58 -12.12 -7.30 7.30
N GLN A 59 -11.14 -6.39 7.38
CA GLN A 59 -9.73 -6.77 7.55
C GLN A 59 -9.48 -7.52 8.87
N MET A 60 -10.10 -7.07 9.97
CA MET A 60 -10.00 -7.76 11.27
C MET A 60 -10.66 -9.14 11.25
N ILE A 61 -11.76 -9.32 10.51
CA ILE A 61 -12.41 -10.62 10.29
C ILE A 61 -11.43 -11.59 9.61
N LEU A 62 -10.77 -11.17 8.52
CA LEU A 62 -9.84 -12.01 7.77
C LEU A 62 -8.61 -12.40 8.60
N ALA A 63 -8.07 -11.45 9.37
CA ALA A 63 -6.90 -11.69 10.22
C ALA A 63 -7.19 -12.64 11.41
N LYS A 64 -8.46 -12.85 11.77
CA LYS A 64 -8.84 -13.64 12.95
C LYS A 64 -8.85 -15.14 12.64
N LYS A 65 -7.99 -15.89 13.33
CA LYS A 65 -7.79 -17.33 13.12
C LYS A 65 -9.04 -18.18 13.40
N ASP A 66 -9.80 -17.86 14.44
CA ASP A 66 -10.99 -18.60 14.90
C ASP A 66 -12.30 -18.12 14.27
N MET A 67 -12.24 -17.31 13.21
CA MET A 67 -13.42 -16.87 12.49
C MET A 67 -13.91 -17.97 11.53
N PRO A 68 -15.22 -18.27 11.46
CA PRO A 68 -15.78 -19.20 10.48
C PRO A 68 -15.42 -18.80 9.04
N GLU A 69 -15.11 -19.79 8.22
CA GLU A 69 -14.66 -19.59 6.83
C GLU A 69 -15.70 -18.86 5.99
N GLU A 70 -16.99 -19.15 6.20
CA GLU A 70 -18.11 -18.48 5.54
C GLU A 70 -18.08 -16.95 5.77
N ILE A 71 -17.81 -16.52 7.01
CA ILE A 71 -17.72 -15.09 7.35
C ILE A 71 -16.47 -14.45 6.72
N LYS A 72 -15.37 -15.22 6.60
CA LYS A 72 -14.16 -14.75 5.93
C LYS A 72 -14.41 -14.55 4.45
N GLN A 73 -14.98 -15.54 3.77
CA GLN A 73 -15.30 -15.46 2.33
C GLN A 73 -16.22 -14.28 2.01
N GLU A 74 -17.28 -14.08 2.79
CA GLU A 74 -18.15 -12.89 2.65
C GLU A 74 -17.37 -11.57 2.80
N SER A 75 -16.40 -11.54 3.71
CA SER A 75 -15.56 -10.35 3.94
C SER A 75 -14.53 -10.13 2.83
N GLU A 76 -13.95 -11.19 2.27
CA GLU A 76 -13.08 -11.10 1.09
C GLU A 76 -13.85 -10.55 -0.12
N GLU A 77 -15.05 -11.08 -0.36
CA GLU A 77 -15.92 -10.59 -1.43
C GLU A 77 -16.32 -9.13 -1.24
N TRP A 78 -16.66 -8.75 0.00
CA TRP A 78 -17.00 -7.36 0.32
C TRP A 78 -15.80 -6.44 0.07
N ILE A 79 -14.59 -6.79 0.55
CA ILE A 79 -13.38 -5.99 0.33
C ILE A 79 -13.09 -5.85 -1.16
N LYS A 80 -13.25 -6.93 -1.93
CA LYS A 80 -13.07 -6.90 -3.39
C LYS A 80 -14.05 -5.92 -4.03
N LYS A 81 -15.33 -5.98 -3.69
CA LYS A 81 -16.37 -5.05 -4.20
C LYS A 81 -16.12 -3.62 -3.74
N TYR A 82 -15.75 -3.41 -2.48
CA TYR A 82 -15.42 -2.10 -1.91
C TYR A 82 -14.24 -1.46 -2.64
N ARG A 83 -13.16 -2.22 -2.86
CA ARG A 83 -11.99 -1.74 -3.61
C ARG A 83 -12.37 -1.39 -5.05
N LEU A 84 -13.16 -2.24 -5.72
CA LEU A 84 -13.66 -1.99 -7.07
C LEU A 84 -14.58 -0.75 -7.14
N ALA A 85 -15.40 -0.50 -6.12
CA ALA A 85 -16.32 0.64 -6.08
C ALA A 85 -15.62 1.95 -5.72
N LYS A 86 -14.70 1.91 -4.75
CA LYS A 86 -14.00 3.10 -4.24
C LYS A 86 -12.86 3.55 -5.13
N TYR A 87 -12.21 2.60 -5.81
CA TYR A 87 -11.06 2.87 -6.66
C TYR A 87 -11.31 2.55 -8.13
N GLY A 88 -12.50 2.06 -8.50
CA GLY A 88 -12.78 1.60 -9.85
C GLY A 88 -12.09 0.27 -10.16
N SER A 89 -12.11 -0.13 -11.44
CA SER A 89 -11.28 -1.21 -11.96
C SER A 89 -9.80 -0.82 -12.14
N THR A 90 -9.43 0.40 -11.75
CA THR A 90 -8.08 0.95 -11.85
C THR A 90 -7.50 1.09 -10.45
N ASN A 91 -6.57 0.21 -10.10
CA ASN A 91 -5.77 0.29 -8.88
C ASN A 91 -5.27 1.75 -8.68
N PRO A 92 -5.35 2.36 -7.48
CA PRO A 92 -4.80 3.70 -7.24
C PRO A 92 -3.36 3.87 -7.70
N LEU A 93 -2.57 2.79 -7.68
CA LEU A 93 -1.23 2.76 -8.26
C LEU A 93 -1.25 2.90 -9.79
N THR A 94 -2.26 2.35 -10.49
CA THR A 94 -2.43 2.51 -11.94
C THR A 94 -2.75 3.95 -12.32
N GLU A 95 -3.60 4.64 -11.54
CA GLU A 95 -3.88 6.06 -11.83
C GLU A 95 -2.67 6.94 -11.54
N LEU A 96 -1.98 6.69 -10.41
CA LEU A 96 -0.69 7.32 -10.12
C LEU A 96 0.34 7.04 -11.22
N ALA A 97 0.43 5.81 -11.70
CA ALA A 97 1.36 5.43 -12.76
C ALA A 97 1.05 6.18 -14.06
N ARG A 98 -0.24 6.37 -14.40
CA ARG A 98 -0.64 7.18 -15.56
C ARG A 98 -0.19 8.63 -15.42
N GLU A 99 -0.47 9.25 -14.27
CA GLU A 99 -0.06 10.64 -14.00
C GLU A 99 1.45 10.81 -14.07
N MET A 100 2.21 9.94 -13.39
CA MET A 100 3.67 9.97 -13.40
C MET A 100 4.25 9.69 -14.79
N THR A 101 3.63 8.81 -15.57
CA THR A 101 4.03 8.54 -16.96
C THR A 101 3.87 9.77 -17.84
N LEU A 102 2.77 10.52 -17.70
CA LEU A 102 2.57 11.76 -18.45
C LEU A 102 3.64 12.80 -18.11
N VAL A 103 3.88 13.01 -16.81
CA VAL A 103 4.92 13.93 -16.33
C VAL A 103 6.30 13.53 -16.86
N ALA A 104 6.64 12.24 -16.82
CA ALA A 104 7.92 11.72 -17.29
C ALA A 104 8.11 11.86 -18.82
N LYS A 105 7.02 11.76 -19.61
CA LYS A 105 7.07 12.01 -21.06
C LYS A 105 7.27 13.47 -21.40
N GLU A 106 6.67 14.36 -20.64
CA GLU A 106 6.82 15.81 -20.81
C GLU A 106 8.20 16.31 -20.32
N ASN A 107 8.81 15.59 -19.40
CA ASN A 107 10.07 15.96 -18.74
C ASN A 107 11.08 14.80 -18.72
N PRO A 108 11.53 14.29 -19.89
CA PRO A 108 12.50 13.20 -19.93
C PRO A 108 13.85 13.65 -19.37
N ILE A 109 14.56 12.73 -18.72
CA ILE A 109 15.93 12.94 -18.24
C ILE A 109 16.88 12.71 -19.41
N ILE A 110 17.59 13.76 -19.81
CA ILE A 110 18.50 13.75 -20.97
C ILE A 110 19.96 13.65 -20.51
N GLU A 111 20.31 14.17 -19.32
CA GLU A 111 21.67 14.08 -18.75
C GLU A 111 21.64 13.96 -17.22
N ASP A 112 22.11 12.86 -16.63
CA ASP A 112 22.24 12.70 -15.17
C ASP A 112 23.58 13.31 -14.71
N THR A 113 23.65 14.63 -14.57
CA THR A 113 24.89 15.31 -14.12
C THR A 113 24.85 15.65 -12.63
N PHE A 114 26.02 15.61 -11.98
CA PHE A 114 26.18 15.90 -10.55
C PHE A 114 25.71 17.31 -10.16
N GLU A 115 25.70 18.25 -11.11
CA GLU A 115 25.33 19.66 -10.91
C GLU A 115 23.84 19.95 -11.14
N MET A 116 23.15 19.06 -11.87
CA MET A 116 21.70 19.09 -12.05
C MET A 116 21.14 17.72 -11.65
N PRO A 117 20.96 17.45 -10.34
CA PRO A 117 20.12 16.33 -9.95
C PRO A 117 18.74 16.68 -10.48
N HIS A 118 18.37 16.15 -11.65
CA HIS A 118 17.01 16.26 -12.15
C HIS A 118 16.11 15.94 -10.98
N SER A 119 15.21 16.87 -10.66
CA SER A 119 14.34 16.77 -9.49
C SER A 119 13.55 15.47 -9.64
N ARG A 120 14.08 14.40 -9.06
CA ARG A 120 13.44 13.09 -9.03
C ARG A 120 12.14 13.34 -8.30
N HIS A 121 11.04 13.36 -9.04
CA HIS A 121 9.73 13.54 -8.45
C HIS A 121 9.41 12.27 -7.69
N TRP A 122 9.65 12.35 -6.38
CA TRP A 122 9.26 11.32 -5.45
C TRP A 122 7.82 11.57 -5.03
N VAL A 123 7.02 10.52 -5.12
CA VAL A 123 5.68 10.47 -4.54
C VAL A 123 5.77 9.60 -3.29
N ASP A 124 5.38 10.18 -2.16
CA ASP A 124 5.33 9.50 -0.87
C ASP A 124 3.92 8.95 -0.65
N LEU A 125 3.81 7.64 -0.45
CA LEU A 125 2.55 6.96 -0.17
C LEU A 125 2.31 6.86 1.34
N PRO A 126 1.03 6.78 1.79
CA PRO A 126 0.70 6.63 3.21
C PRO A 126 1.31 5.38 3.89
N SER A 127 1.72 4.36 3.11
CA SER A 127 2.42 3.18 3.61
C SER A 127 3.89 3.42 3.97
N GLY A 128 4.40 4.63 3.74
CA GLY A 128 5.83 4.96 3.83
C GLY A 128 6.64 4.53 2.60
N LEU A 129 5.99 3.94 1.58
CA LEU A 129 6.61 3.63 0.29
C LEU A 129 6.78 4.93 -0.51
N ARG A 130 7.96 5.13 -1.08
CA ARG A 130 8.32 6.28 -1.90
C ARG A 130 8.65 5.79 -3.30
N LEU A 131 8.03 6.40 -4.30
CA LEU A 131 8.16 6.01 -5.70
C LEU A 131 8.71 7.17 -6.53
N CYS A 132 9.63 6.89 -7.44
CA CYS A 132 10.03 7.82 -8.48
C CYS A 132 10.03 7.10 -9.83
N PHE A 133 9.37 7.67 -10.82
CA PHE A 133 9.26 7.10 -12.16
C PHE A 133 9.69 8.13 -13.19
N THR A 134 10.59 7.73 -14.09
CA THR A 134 11.24 8.64 -15.05
C THR A 134 11.43 7.97 -16.40
N LEU A 135 11.48 8.78 -17.46
CA LEU A 135 11.92 8.36 -18.79
C LEU A 135 13.33 8.88 -19.01
N LYS A 136 14.31 7.99 -19.16
CA LYS A 136 15.69 8.35 -19.49
C LYS A 136 15.89 8.28 -21.00
N ARG A 137 16.53 9.31 -21.56
CA ARG A 137 16.87 9.45 -22.98
C ARG A 137 18.33 9.86 -23.11
N LEU A 138 19.23 8.91 -22.84
CA LEU A 138 20.65 9.14 -22.98
C LEU A 138 21.04 9.19 -24.47
N PRO A 139 22.02 10.03 -24.87
CA PRO A 139 22.52 10.04 -26.23
C PRO A 139 23.03 8.65 -26.64
N ASP A 140 22.65 8.20 -27.83
CA ASP A 140 23.06 6.91 -28.43
C ASP A 140 22.58 5.62 -27.73
N GLU A 141 21.68 5.73 -26.74
CA GLU A 141 21.03 4.59 -26.08
C GLU A 141 19.52 4.54 -26.37
N ILE A 142 18.93 3.35 -26.29
CA ILE A 142 17.47 3.19 -26.38
C ILE A 142 16.85 3.86 -25.14
N PRO A 143 15.82 4.72 -25.30
CA PRO A 143 15.11 5.29 -24.16
C PRO A 143 14.56 4.20 -23.25
N PHE A 144 14.63 4.41 -21.94
CA PHE A 144 14.13 3.43 -20.97
C PHE A 144 13.37 4.10 -19.82
N TRP A 145 12.35 3.38 -19.36
CA TRP A 145 11.62 3.67 -18.14
C TRP A 145 12.44 3.25 -16.92
N HIS A 146 12.49 4.10 -15.91
CA HIS A 146 13.17 3.82 -14.66
C HIS A 146 12.24 4.08 -13.47
N LEU A 147 11.91 3.00 -12.75
CA LEU A 147 11.19 3.05 -11.48
C LEU A 147 12.18 2.85 -10.33
N SER A 148 12.17 3.77 -9.38
CA SER A 148 12.87 3.66 -8.11
C SER A 148 11.88 3.54 -6.97
N MET A 149 12.07 2.57 -6.10
CA MET A 149 11.23 2.31 -4.93
C MET A 149 12.06 2.32 -3.66
N SER A 150 11.63 3.05 -2.65
CA SER A 150 12.25 3.05 -1.33
C SER A 150 11.19 3.06 -0.25
N LYS A 151 11.52 2.67 0.99
CA LYS A 151 10.58 2.72 2.11
C LYS A 151 11.23 3.37 3.31
N GLU A 152 10.52 4.29 3.95
CA GLU A 152 11.07 5.06 5.07
C GLU A 152 11.47 4.17 6.25
N GLN A 153 10.72 3.08 6.50
CA GLN A 153 11.00 2.11 7.55
C GLN A 153 10.65 0.69 7.12
N GLY A 154 11.53 -0.27 7.43
CA GLY A 154 11.36 -1.69 7.09
C GLY A 154 11.75 -2.03 5.65
N GLY A 155 11.54 -3.29 5.26
CA GLY A 155 11.73 -3.74 3.88
C GLY A 155 10.48 -3.48 3.03
N ILE A 156 10.67 -3.35 1.71
CA ILE A 156 9.58 -3.37 0.74
C ILE A 156 9.11 -4.82 0.62
N LEU A 157 7.80 -5.06 0.77
CA LEU A 157 7.23 -6.40 0.63
C LEU A 157 7.17 -6.81 -0.85
N GLN A 158 7.29 -8.10 -1.13
CA GLN A 158 7.20 -8.61 -2.51
C GLN A 158 5.89 -8.21 -3.19
N GLU A 159 4.77 -8.27 -2.47
CA GLU A 159 3.47 -7.81 -2.98
C GLU A 159 3.46 -6.31 -3.36
N GLU A 160 4.20 -5.47 -2.61
CA GLU A 160 4.32 -4.04 -2.95
C GLU A 160 5.16 -3.84 -4.22
N ILE A 161 6.21 -4.65 -4.39
CA ILE A 161 7.03 -4.68 -5.61
C ILE A 161 6.16 -5.07 -6.79
N ASP A 162 5.50 -6.23 -6.71
CA ASP A 162 4.70 -6.79 -7.79
C ASP A 162 3.60 -5.80 -8.21
N ASN A 163 2.88 -5.20 -7.24
CA ASN A 163 1.84 -4.23 -7.53
C ASN A 163 2.35 -2.95 -8.21
N CYS A 164 3.55 -2.48 -7.87
CA CYS A 164 4.14 -1.30 -8.50
C CYS A 164 4.67 -1.64 -9.89
N VAL A 165 5.43 -2.72 -10.03
CA VAL A 165 5.95 -3.17 -11.33
C VAL A 165 4.79 -3.38 -12.32
N ASP A 166 3.73 -4.05 -11.87
CA ASP A 166 2.52 -4.29 -12.65
C ASP A 166 1.78 -3.01 -13.08
N ALA A 167 1.88 -1.94 -12.29
CA ALA A 167 1.19 -0.68 -12.57
C ALA A 167 2.00 0.23 -13.51
N PHE A 168 3.33 0.19 -13.43
CA PHE A 168 4.22 1.14 -14.10
C PHE A 168 4.86 0.61 -15.40
N PHE A 169 4.93 -0.71 -15.58
CA PHE A 169 5.57 -1.33 -16.74
C PHE A 169 4.62 -2.18 -17.57
N ASP A 170 5.01 -2.40 -18.83
CA ASP A 170 4.35 -3.37 -19.70
C ASP A 170 4.82 -4.79 -19.35
N LYS A 171 3.90 -5.67 -18.98
CA LYS A 171 4.19 -7.04 -18.56
C LYS A 171 4.64 -7.95 -19.69
N GLU A 172 4.36 -7.58 -20.94
CA GLU A 172 4.76 -8.38 -22.11
C GLU A 172 6.22 -8.15 -22.49
N ARG A 173 6.89 -7.20 -21.83
CA ARG A 173 8.27 -6.78 -22.09
C ARG A 173 9.18 -7.13 -20.93
N GLU A 174 10.46 -7.34 -21.24
CA GLU A 174 11.47 -7.64 -20.23
C GLU A 174 11.66 -6.45 -19.27
N ILE A 175 11.89 -6.77 -17.99
CA ILE A 175 12.13 -5.80 -16.92
C ILE A 175 13.43 -6.22 -16.24
N ASP A 176 14.45 -5.35 -16.32
CA ASP A 176 15.68 -5.54 -15.55
C ASP A 176 15.48 -4.99 -14.14
N HIS A 177 15.85 -5.78 -13.14
CA HIS A 177 15.78 -5.41 -11.72
C HIS A 177 17.18 -5.40 -11.13
N GLN A 178 17.60 -4.21 -10.69
CA GLN A 178 18.86 -4.02 -9.97
C GLN A 178 18.57 -3.58 -8.55
N SER A 179 19.05 -4.36 -7.58
CA SER A 179 19.01 -3.98 -6.18
C SER A 179 20.28 -3.19 -5.83
N GLY A 180 20.09 -1.90 -5.52
CA GLY A 180 21.07 -1.02 -4.90
C GLY A 180 22.24 -0.57 -5.77
N THR A 181 22.33 0.74 -6.01
CA THR A 181 23.63 1.43 -6.15
C THR A 181 23.83 2.39 -4.99
N ILE A 182 24.90 2.15 -4.24
CA ILE A 182 25.58 3.10 -3.32
C ILE A 182 24.60 3.94 -2.49
N ASN A 183 24.01 3.31 -1.46
CA ASN A 183 23.18 3.85 -0.35
C ASN A 183 21.70 3.43 -0.36
N ASN A 184 21.28 2.81 0.75
CA ASN A 184 19.95 2.97 1.37
C ASN A 184 18.72 2.21 0.82
N GLY A 185 18.82 0.93 0.47
CA GLY A 185 17.62 0.08 0.38
C GLY A 185 16.60 0.49 -0.69
N VAL A 186 17.07 1.15 -1.75
CA VAL A 186 16.27 1.52 -2.92
C VAL A 186 16.35 0.40 -3.96
N LEU A 187 15.19 -0.03 -4.46
CA LEU A 187 15.06 -0.96 -5.57
C LEU A 187 14.90 -0.19 -6.88
N HIS A 188 15.60 -0.62 -7.93
CA HIS A 188 15.54 -0.01 -9.24
C HIS A 188 15.08 -1.02 -10.28
N PHE A 189 14.14 -0.60 -11.11
CA PHE A 189 13.60 -1.38 -12.20
C PHE A 189 13.69 -0.59 -13.50
N PHE A 190 14.05 -1.28 -14.57
CA PHE A 190 14.31 -0.70 -15.88
C PHE A 190 13.55 -1.48 -16.94
N GLN A 191 12.98 -0.76 -17.91
CA GLN A 191 12.35 -1.36 -19.08
C GLN A 191 12.52 -0.44 -20.28
N ASP A 192 12.91 -1.00 -21.42
CA ASP A 192 12.98 -0.24 -22.68
C ASP A 192 11.64 0.41 -23.00
N ALA A 193 11.66 1.67 -23.44
CA ALA A 193 10.46 2.44 -23.72
C ALA A 193 9.96 2.31 -25.17
N GLU A 194 10.71 1.63 -26.04
CA GLU A 194 10.44 1.45 -27.48
C GLU A 194 10.10 0.02 -27.85
#